data_AF-A0A835CRE4-F1
#
_entry.id   AF-A0A835CRE4-F1
#
_cell.length_a   1.000
_cell.length_b   1.000
_cell.length_c   1.000
_cell.angle_alpha   90.00
_cell.angle_beta   90.00
_cell.angle_gamma   90.00
#
_symmetry.space_group_name_H-M   'P 1'
#
loop_
_entity.id
_entity.type
_entity.pdbx_description
1 polymer ?
#
loop_
_entity_poly.entity_id
_entity_poly.type
_entity_poly.pdbx_seq_one_letter_code
_entity_poly.pdbx_strand_id
1 'polypeptide(L)'
;MGAQRTVHVLHNSEQPASVFALLESGTKVVPLIADGLFDLMMIKFATMYTSKKQTKIESKGPRFEIGDFCVKLGSVTMSQNFKGVLVEVEYRPCVVPGEAWNLIKEFLQGFIGSAVANQPPPYLQNRMNDIYQPMDTIHQYLDHFGQYRKATGVL
;
A
#
# COMPACT_ATOMS: atom_id res chain seq x y z
N MET A 1 18.85 -25.02 6.43
CA MET A 1 18.32 -24.17 5.34
C MET A 1 17.87 -22.85 5.96
N GLY A 2 18.31 -21.71 5.44
CA GLY A 2 18.01 -20.40 6.03
C GLY A 2 16.53 -20.03 5.94
N ALA A 3 16.09 -19.09 6.80
CA ALA A 3 14.74 -18.55 6.75
C ALA A 3 14.45 -17.92 5.37
N GLN A 4 13.28 -18.23 4.80
CA GLN A 4 12.83 -17.64 3.54
C GLN A 4 12.70 -16.12 3.68
N ARG A 5 13.27 -15.38 2.73
CA ARG A 5 13.19 -13.91 2.66
C ARG A 5 12.38 -13.51 1.45
N THR A 6 11.49 -12.54 1.62
CA THR A 6 10.65 -12.03 0.55
C THR A 6 10.97 -10.56 0.33
N VAL A 7 11.06 -10.14 -0.93
CA VAL A 7 11.19 -8.74 -1.31
C VAL A 7 9.93 -8.35 -2.06
N HIS A 8 9.20 -7.37 -1.54
CA HIS A 8 8.08 -6.76 -2.26
C HIS A 8 8.59 -5.47 -2.90
N VAL A 9 8.38 -5.32 -4.20
CA VAL A 9 8.68 -4.09 -4.92
C VAL A 9 7.36 -3.46 -5.33
N LEU A 10 7.16 -2.20 -4.96
CA LEU A 10 5.93 -1.43 -5.17
C LEU A 10 6.26 -0.10 -5.85
N HIS A 11 5.32 0.36 -6.67
CA HIS A 11 5.38 1.62 -7.39
C HIS A 11 4.10 2.41 -7.09
N ASN A 12 4.24 3.71 -6.84
CA ASN A 12 3.12 4.62 -6.59
C ASN A 12 3.14 5.76 -7.61
N SER A 13 1.99 6.05 -8.23
CA SER A 13 1.87 7.15 -9.19
C SER A 13 2.09 8.53 -8.58
N GLU A 14 1.90 8.71 -7.27
CA GLU A 14 2.21 9.97 -6.58
C GLU A 14 3.72 10.17 -6.36
N GLN A 15 4.53 9.11 -6.46
CA GLN A 15 5.99 9.17 -6.38
C GLN A 15 6.62 8.40 -7.55
N PRO A 16 6.45 8.89 -8.80
CA PRO A 16 6.83 8.16 -10.00
C PRO A 16 8.35 7.95 -10.15
N ALA A 17 9.15 8.79 -9.50
CA ALA A 17 10.62 8.66 -9.49
C ALA A 17 11.13 7.67 -8.43
N SER A 18 10.24 7.12 -7.59
CA SER A 18 10.60 6.26 -6.47
C SER A 18 10.15 4.82 -6.68
N VAL A 19 11.04 3.90 -6.34
CA VAL A 19 10.75 2.47 -6.19
C VAL A 19 10.80 2.16 -4.71
N PHE A 20 9.72 1.57 -4.20
CA PHE A 20 9.62 1.18 -2.80
C PHE A 20 9.86 -0.32 -2.68
N ALA A 21 10.82 -0.72 -1.84
CA ALA A 21 11.11 -2.11 -1.58
C ALA A 21 10.94 -2.43 -0.09
N LEU A 22 10.19 -3.49 0.21
CA LEU A 22 9.98 -4.01 1.56
C LEU A 22 10.60 -5.40 1.66
N LEU A 23 11.67 -5.51 2.46
CA LEU A 23 12.36 -6.78 2.70
C LEU A 23 11.83 -7.43 3.98
N GLU A 24 11.16 -8.56 3.82
CA GLU A 24 10.62 -9.35 4.94
C GLU A 24 11.58 -10.47 5.32
N SER A 25 11.94 -10.53 6.61
CA SER A 25 12.70 -11.62 7.21
C SER A 25 12.14 -11.96 8.59
N GLY A 26 11.33 -13.02 8.65
CA GLY A 26 10.61 -13.38 9.87
C GLY A 26 9.62 -12.28 10.27
N THR A 27 9.77 -11.72 11.47
CA THR A 27 8.94 -10.62 11.98
C THR A 27 9.48 -9.24 11.62
N LYS A 28 10.66 -9.15 10.99
CA LYS A 28 11.28 -7.87 10.62
C LYS A 28 10.93 -7.50 9.19
N VAL A 29 10.47 -6.27 9.00
CA VAL A 29 10.28 -5.64 7.69
C VAL A 29 11.26 -4.48 7.59
N VAL A 30 12.13 -4.50 6.59
CA VAL A 30 13.09 -3.42 6.33
C VAL A 30 12.63 -2.65 5.10
N PRO A 31 12.25 -1.38 5.24
CA PRO A 31 11.88 -0.55 4.10
C PRO A 31 13.10 0.06 3.43
N LEU A 32 13.03 0.17 2.10
CA LEU A 32 14.01 0.81 1.23
C LEU A 32 13.27 1.66 0.20
N ILE A 33 13.76 2.88 -0.03
CA ILE A 33 13.33 3.75 -1.13
C ILE A 33 14.53 3.93 -2.04
N ALA A 34 14.34 3.65 -3.32
CA ALA A 34 15.36 3.78 -4.35
C ALA A 34 14.77 4.44 -5.61
N ASP A 35 15.60 4.65 -6.62
CA ASP A 35 15.15 5.12 -7.93
C ASP A 35 14.80 3.94 -8.86
N GLY A 36 14.44 4.24 -10.10
CA GLY A 36 14.11 3.23 -11.12
C GLY A 36 15.27 2.28 -11.50
N LEU A 37 16.53 2.59 -11.16
CA LEU A 37 17.65 1.68 -11.41
C LEU A 37 17.57 0.44 -10.50
N PHE A 38 16.85 0.52 -9.39
CA PHE A 38 16.60 -0.62 -8.51
C PHE A 38 15.88 -1.77 -9.23
N ASP A 39 14.92 -1.47 -10.11
CA ASP A 39 14.23 -2.50 -10.90
C ASP A 39 15.20 -3.27 -11.81
N LEU A 40 16.13 -2.54 -12.45
CA LEU A 40 17.18 -3.14 -13.27
C LEU A 40 18.13 -4.00 -12.43
N MET A 41 18.44 -3.55 -11.22
CA MET A 41 19.25 -4.31 -10.27
C MET A 41 18.54 -5.61 -9.86
N MET A 42 17.22 -5.59 -9.62
CA MET A 42 16.45 -6.78 -9.29
C MET A 42 16.46 -7.84 -10.39
N ILE A 43 16.52 -7.43 -11.67
CA ILE A 43 16.70 -8.37 -12.80
C ILE A 43 18.05 -9.11 -12.69
N LYS A 44 19.12 -8.40 -12.29
CA LYS A 44 20.44 -9.02 -12.10
C LYS A 44 20.47 -10.01 -10.92
N PHE A 45 19.57 -9.84 -9.95
CA PHE A 45 19.42 -10.75 -8.81
C PHE A 45 18.45 -11.91 -9.06
N ALA A 46 17.96 -12.12 -10.29
CA ALA A 46 17.04 -13.22 -10.62
C ALA A 46 17.61 -14.63 -10.33
N THR A 47 18.93 -14.77 -10.20
CA THR A 47 19.59 -16.01 -9.77
C THR A 47 19.48 -16.27 -8.26
N MET A 48 19.26 -15.23 -7.46
CA MET A 48 19.13 -15.30 -5.99
C MET A 48 17.68 -15.18 -5.53
N TYR A 49 16.85 -14.44 -6.26
CA TYR A 49 15.43 -14.28 -5.97
C TYR A 49 14.58 -14.89 -7.07
N THR A 50 13.68 -15.79 -6.68
CA THR A 50 12.68 -16.33 -7.60
C THR A 50 11.42 -15.47 -7.55
N SER A 51 11.07 -14.85 -8.68
CA SER A 51 9.79 -14.17 -8.82
C SER A 51 8.66 -15.20 -8.82
N LYS A 52 7.70 -15.06 -7.88
CA LYS A 52 6.51 -15.90 -7.87
C LYS A 52 5.64 -15.52 -9.07
N LYS A 53 5.28 -16.50 -9.91
CA LYS A 53 4.36 -16.28 -11.03
C LYS A 53 3.00 -15.76 -10.49
N GLN A 54 2.35 -14.90 -11.26
CA GLN A 54 1.00 -14.37 -11.00
C GLN A 54 0.78 -13.54 -9.71
N THR A 55 1.84 -13.04 -9.06
CA THR A 55 1.70 -12.21 -7.85
C THR A 55 1.55 -10.71 -8.13
N LYS A 56 1.67 -10.28 -9.40
CA LYS A 56 1.48 -8.88 -9.77
C LYS A 56 0.03 -8.50 -9.49
N ILE A 57 -0.11 -7.58 -8.55
CA ILE A 57 -1.36 -6.98 -8.12
C ILE A 57 -1.22 -5.48 -8.34
N GLU A 58 -2.27 -4.87 -8.87
CA GLU A 58 -2.31 -3.44 -9.14
C GLU A 58 -3.66 -2.88 -8.72
N SER A 59 -3.66 -1.64 -8.26
CA SER A 59 -4.87 -0.86 -8.01
C SER A 59 -4.83 0.36 -8.92
N LYS A 60 -5.82 0.49 -9.82
CA LYS A 60 -5.87 1.58 -10.80
C LYS A 60 -7.25 2.19 -10.85
N GLY A 61 -7.31 3.51 -10.94
CA GLY A 61 -8.55 4.21 -11.22
C GLY A 61 -8.44 5.71 -10.96
N PRO A 62 -9.58 6.42 -10.98
CA PRO A 62 -9.61 7.87 -10.94
C PRO A 62 -9.16 8.45 -9.59
N ARG A 63 -8.59 9.65 -9.67
CA ARG A 63 -8.20 10.50 -8.54
C ARG A 63 -9.06 11.76 -8.56
N PHE A 64 -9.72 12.04 -7.45
CA PHE A 64 -10.63 13.17 -7.26
C PHE A 64 -10.09 14.10 -6.18
N GLU A 65 -10.41 15.38 -6.31
CA GLU A 65 -10.12 16.39 -5.30
C GLU A 65 -11.44 17.03 -4.86
N ILE A 66 -11.70 17.05 -3.56
CA ILE A 66 -12.90 17.61 -2.97
C ILE A 66 -12.47 18.46 -1.77
N GLY A 67 -12.35 19.77 -1.97
CA GLY A 67 -11.79 20.68 -0.97
C GLY A 67 -10.38 20.24 -0.57
N ASP A 68 -10.18 20.01 0.73
CA ASP A 68 -8.90 19.60 1.32
C ASP A 68 -8.59 18.10 1.17
N PHE A 69 -9.52 17.32 0.60
CA PHE A 69 -9.40 15.88 0.48
C PHE A 69 -8.99 15.46 -0.94
N CYS A 70 -8.12 14.47 -1.01
CA CYS A 70 -7.85 13.69 -2.21
C CYS A 70 -8.43 12.29 -2.03
N VAL A 71 -9.22 11.84 -3.01
CA VAL A 71 -9.85 10.52 -2.98
C VAL A 71 -9.46 9.74 -4.24
N LYS A 72 -8.98 8.52 -4.08
CA LYS A 72 -8.70 7.62 -5.21
C LYS A 72 -9.57 6.38 -5.12
N LEU A 73 -10.21 6.04 -6.23
CA LEU A 73 -10.99 4.82 -6.36
C LEU A 73 -10.23 3.85 -7.27
N GLY A 74 -9.64 2.81 -6.69
CA GLY A 74 -8.78 1.89 -7.39
C GLY A 74 -9.40 0.51 -7.58
N SER A 75 -9.62 0.10 -8.82
CA SER A 75 -9.94 -1.28 -9.16
C SER A 75 -8.71 -2.16 -8.96
N VAL A 76 -8.80 -3.12 -8.05
CA VAL A 76 -7.73 -4.07 -7.73
C VAL A 76 -7.79 -5.23 -8.70
N THR A 77 -6.69 -5.48 -9.42
CA THR A 77 -6.54 -6.66 -10.28
C THR A 77 -5.29 -7.43 -9.90
N MET A 78 -5.37 -8.76 -9.97
CA MET A 78 -4.23 -9.65 -9.80
C MET A 78 -4.10 -10.53 -11.03
N SER A 79 -2.96 -10.42 -11.72
CA SER A 79 -2.79 -11.06 -13.04
C SER A 79 -3.96 -10.78 -13.98
N GLN A 80 -4.38 -9.51 -14.05
CA GLN A 80 -5.51 -9.00 -14.86
C GLN A 80 -6.91 -9.47 -14.43
N ASN A 81 -7.03 -10.28 -13.37
CA ASN A 81 -8.33 -10.66 -12.82
C ASN A 81 -8.78 -9.66 -11.76
N PHE A 82 -9.97 -9.11 -11.90
CA PHE A 82 -10.57 -8.23 -10.88
C PHE A 82 -10.73 -8.95 -9.53
N LYS A 83 -10.36 -8.25 -8.45
CA LYS A 83 -10.41 -8.75 -7.07
C LYS A 83 -11.25 -7.88 -6.14
N GLY A 84 -11.44 -6.60 -6.45
CA GLY A 84 -12.22 -5.69 -5.63
C GLY A 84 -11.90 -4.23 -5.91
N VAL A 85 -12.40 -3.35 -5.04
CA VAL A 85 -12.17 -1.90 -5.09
C VAL A 85 -11.46 -1.48 -3.82
N LEU A 86 -10.44 -0.64 -3.96
CA LEU A 86 -9.79 0.09 -2.87
C LEU A 86 -10.17 1.57 -2.94
N VAL A 87 -10.38 2.16 -1.77
CA VAL A 87 -10.61 3.59 -1.61
C VAL A 87 -9.46 4.16 -0.79
N GLU A 88 -8.68 5.05 -1.38
CA GLU A 88 -7.64 5.81 -0.68
C GLU A 88 -8.20 7.21 -0.43
N VAL A 89 -8.08 7.69 0.82
CA VAL A 89 -8.44 9.06 1.19
C VAL A 89 -7.26 9.70 1.91
N GLU A 90 -6.90 10.89 1.46
CA GLU A 90 -5.85 11.72 2.03
C GLU A 90 -6.43 13.08 2.39
N TYR A 91 -6.22 13.52 3.63
CA TYR A 91 -6.46 14.89 4.05
C TYR A 91 -5.16 15.67 3.96
N ARG A 92 -5.04 16.55 2.96
CA ARG A 92 -3.76 17.19 2.61
C ARG A 92 -3.23 18.22 3.62
N PRO A 93 -4.06 18.98 4.35
CA PRO A 93 -3.57 20.00 5.28
C PRO A 93 -2.82 19.46 6.50
N CYS A 94 -2.93 18.17 6.83
CA CYS A 94 -2.31 17.59 8.00
C CYS A 94 -1.52 16.32 7.66
N VAL A 95 -0.27 16.27 8.11
CA VAL A 95 0.63 15.12 7.93
C VAL A 95 0.74 14.25 9.19
N VAL A 96 -0.03 14.55 10.24
CA VAL A 96 -0.04 13.78 11.49
C VAL A 96 -1.35 12.96 11.55
N PRO A 97 -1.30 11.63 11.44
CA PRO A 97 -2.51 10.82 11.30
C PRO A 97 -3.51 10.97 12.45
N GLY A 98 -3.02 11.15 13.68
CA GLY A 98 -3.81 11.28 14.91
C GLY A 98 -4.76 12.47 14.86
N GLU A 99 -4.27 13.59 14.33
CA GLU A 99 -5.03 14.83 14.19
C GLU A 99 -6.02 14.75 13.01
N ALA A 100 -5.69 13.99 11.96
CA ALA A 100 -6.51 13.88 10.75
C ALA A 100 -7.56 12.74 10.78
N TRP A 101 -7.35 11.72 11.61
CA TRP A 101 -8.09 10.46 11.53
C TRP A 101 -9.61 10.62 11.67
N ASN A 102 -10.05 11.40 12.66
CA ASN A 102 -11.48 11.58 12.90
C ASN A 102 -12.16 12.30 11.72
N LEU A 103 -11.48 13.30 11.13
CA LEU A 103 -11.96 14.01 9.94
C LEU A 103 -12.06 13.08 8.72
N ILE A 104 -11.02 12.28 8.47
CA ILE A 104 -11.01 11.31 7.36
C ILE A 104 -12.12 10.27 7.55
N LYS A 105 -12.30 9.78 8.78
CA LYS A 105 -13.34 8.81 9.12
C LYS A 105 -14.74 9.38 8.89
N GLU A 106 -15.02 10.58 9.38
CA GLU A 106 -16.32 11.25 9.20
C GLU A 106 -16.60 11.50 7.72
N PHE A 107 -15.60 12.01 6.99
CA PHE A 107 -15.68 12.19 5.54
C PHE A 107 -16.07 10.89 4.83
N LEU A 108 -15.35 9.80 5.10
CA LEU A 108 -15.65 8.49 4.53
C LEU A 108 -17.05 7.97 4.92
N GLN A 109 -17.49 8.19 6.16
CA GLN A 109 -18.80 7.76 6.64
C GLN A 109 -19.94 8.43 5.87
N GLY A 110 -19.73 9.68 5.43
CA GLY A 110 -20.68 10.37 4.56
C GLY A 110 -20.92 9.68 3.20
N PHE A 111 -19.94 8.93 2.68
CA PHE A 111 -20.04 8.26 1.37
C PHE A 111 -20.36 6.77 1.46
N ILE A 112 -19.68 6.04 2.35
CA ILE A 112 -19.77 4.57 2.45
C ILE A 112 -20.42 4.09 3.75
N GLY A 113 -20.94 5.01 4.57
CA GLY A 113 -21.74 4.71 5.75
C GLY A 113 -21.01 3.85 6.77
N SER A 114 -21.65 2.77 7.21
CA SER A 114 -21.13 1.84 8.22
C SER A 114 -20.00 0.93 7.71
N ALA A 115 -19.65 0.98 6.42
CA ALA A 115 -18.54 0.21 5.88
C ALA A 115 -17.16 0.76 6.28
N VAL A 116 -17.09 1.99 6.81
CA VAL A 116 -15.83 2.59 7.27
C VAL A 116 -15.34 1.90 8.54
N ALA A 117 -14.05 1.57 8.56
CA ALA A 117 -13.41 1.02 9.76
C ALA A 117 -13.49 2.02 10.94
N ASN A 118 -13.85 1.52 12.11
CA ASN A 118 -13.93 2.36 13.31
C ASN A 118 -12.57 2.72 13.90
N GLN A 119 -11.55 1.93 13.58
CA GLN A 119 -10.18 2.03 14.10
C GLN A 119 -9.22 2.38 12.97
N PRO A 120 -8.12 3.10 13.27
CA PRO A 120 -7.07 3.36 12.29
C PRO A 120 -6.49 2.06 11.71
N PRO A 121 -5.97 2.10 10.47
CA PRO A 121 -5.25 0.98 9.86
C PRO A 121 -4.20 0.40 10.81
N PRO A 122 -4.05 -0.93 10.93
CA PRO A 122 -3.16 -1.56 11.91
C PRO A 122 -1.73 -1.01 11.88
N TYR A 123 -1.19 -0.76 10.69
CA TYR A 123 0.14 -0.19 10.49
C TYR A 123 0.31 1.20 11.13
N LEU A 124 -0.74 2.02 11.13
CA LEU A 124 -0.71 3.38 11.64
C LEU A 124 -0.98 3.49 13.14
N GLN A 125 -1.54 2.46 13.78
CA GLN A 125 -1.96 2.55 15.20
C GLN A 125 -0.83 2.97 16.14
N ASN A 126 0.39 2.49 15.90
CA ASN A 126 1.58 2.84 16.68
C ASN A 126 2.33 4.08 16.16
N ARG A 127 1.80 4.73 15.13
CA ARG A 127 2.41 5.87 14.40
C ARG A 127 1.46 7.05 14.25
N MET A 128 0.38 7.07 15.05
CA MET A 128 -0.64 8.10 14.92
C MET A 128 -0.09 9.51 15.16
N ASN A 129 0.96 9.65 15.98
CA ASN A 129 1.57 10.93 16.29
C ASN A 129 2.86 11.20 15.51
N ASP A 130 3.23 10.32 14.57
CA ASP A 130 4.40 10.49 13.73
C ASP A 130 4.08 11.30 12.47
N ILE A 131 5.11 11.77 11.78
CA ILE A 131 4.96 12.39 10.46
C ILE A 131 4.68 11.29 9.45
N TYR A 132 3.50 11.38 8.81
CA TYR A 132 3.12 10.50 7.72
C TYR A 132 4.03 10.69 6.51
N GLN A 133 4.50 9.57 5.96
CA GLN A 133 5.39 9.52 4.81
C GLN A 133 4.78 8.64 3.70
N PRO A 134 5.22 8.80 2.43
CA PRO A 134 4.77 7.94 1.34
C PRO A 134 4.94 6.44 1.61
N MET A 135 5.98 6.08 2.38
CA MET A 135 6.23 4.70 2.81
C MET A 135 5.06 4.12 3.62
N ASP A 136 4.34 4.93 4.41
CA ASP A 136 3.19 4.46 5.19
C ASP A 136 2.01 4.08 4.28
N THR A 137 1.82 4.79 3.16
CA THR A 137 0.86 4.40 2.11
C THR A 137 1.27 3.06 1.50
N ILE A 138 2.55 2.86 1.21
CA ILE A 138 3.06 1.61 0.61
C ILE A 138 2.79 0.41 1.52
N HIS A 139 3.00 0.55 2.84
CA HIS A 139 2.70 -0.52 3.79
C HIS A 139 1.21 -0.85 3.84
N GLN A 140 0.34 0.17 3.88
CA GLN A 140 -1.10 -0.04 3.84
C GLN A 140 -1.55 -0.77 2.55
N TYR A 141 -1.01 -0.39 1.40
CA TYR A 141 -1.27 -1.10 0.15
C TYR A 141 -0.78 -2.55 0.18
N LEU A 142 0.42 -2.80 0.73
CA LEU A 142 0.93 -4.16 0.87
C LEU A 142 0.01 -5.02 1.74
N ASP A 143 -0.49 -4.48 2.85
CA ASP A 143 -1.43 -5.18 3.74
C ASP A 143 -2.73 -5.55 3.00
N HIS A 144 -3.33 -4.58 2.29
CA HIS A 144 -4.54 -4.83 1.51
C HIS A 144 -4.30 -5.84 0.38
N PHE A 145 -3.20 -5.73 -0.34
CA PHE A 145 -2.81 -6.69 -1.37
C PHE A 145 -2.58 -8.09 -0.81
N GLY A 146 -2.01 -8.20 0.40
CA GLY A 146 -1.89 -9.46 1.13
C GLY A 146 -3.25 -10.09 1.41
N GLN A 147 -4.25 -9.31 1.80
CA GLN A 147 -5.63 -9.79 2.04
C GLN A 147 -6.27 -10.34 0.75
N TYR A 148 -6.15 -9.63 -0.37
CA TYR A 148 -6.67 -10.10 -1.66
C TYR A 148 -6.01 -11.40 -2.12
N ARG A 149 -4.71 -11.57 -1.89
CA ARG A 149 -3.99 -12.83 -2.20
C ARG A 149 -4.54 -14.01 -1.39
N LYS A 150 -4.74 -13.83 -0.07
CA LYS A 150 -5.30 -14.85 0.83
C LYS A 150 -6.74 -15.23 0.44
N ALA A 151 -7.59 -14.24 0.16
CA ALA A 151 -8.99 -14.46 -0.22
C ALA A 151 -9.14 -15.31 -1.49
N THR A 152 -8.13 -15.29 -2.37
CA THR A 152 -8.10 -16.09 -3.61
C THR A 152 -7.45 -17.47 -3.48
N GLY A 153 -6.99 -17.87 -2.29
CA GLY A 153 -6.32 -19.16 -2.08
C GLY A 153 -4.92 -19.26 -2.72
N VAL A 154 -4.26 -18.12 -2.98
CA VAL A 154 -2.92 -18.05 -3.62
C VAL A 154 -1.78 -18.03 -2.57
N LEU A 155 -2.10 -18.22 -1.29
CA LEU A 155 -1.16 -18.36 -0.18
C LEU A 155 -1.43 -19.64 0.61
#